data_AF-A0A415D532-F1
#
_entry.id   AF-A0A415D532-F1
#
_cell.length_a   1.000
_cell.length_b   1.000
_cell.length_c   1.000
_cell.angle_alpha   90.00
_cell.angle_beta   90.00
_cell.angle_gamma   90.00
#
_symmetry.space_group_name_H-M   'P 1'
#
loop_
_entity.id
_entity.type
_entity.pdbx_description
1 polymer ?
#
loop_
_entity_poly.entity_id
_entity_poly.type
_entity_poly.pdbx_seq_one_letter_code
_entity_poly.pdbx_strand_id
1 'polypeptide(L)'
;MKNRTKRACIDCGKAFYGDLDKLYCDECAKKRKSDVMRIRTCKMCGAEFSGGPRAFYCTNCRVIRKRDSEKRHREKGTARPIGSVAKCEWCGVEYVVNSGRQKYCSDECQREAVLEWQRDHKQRYNIESGQYDKKIEKRKNSLKICVYCGKQFHSDVATNLCSDYCRRKQKQIHMRVSDAKRGVKSNIEQLMQERNDYRKSIAEN
;
A
#
# COMPACT_ATOMS: atom_id res chain seq x y z
N MET A 1 -12.28 -8.20 16.11
CA MET A 1 -11.25 -7.27 15.62
C MET A 1 -9.98 -7.44 16.47
N LYS A 2 -8.98 -8.18 15.98
CA LYS A 2 -7.79 -8.57 16.77
C LYS A 2 -6.78 -7.41 16.85
N ASN A 3 -6.52 -6.91 18.06
CA ASN A 3 -5.29 -6.25 18.55
C ASN A 3 -4.48 -5.35 17.59
N ARG A 4 -5.10 -4.56 16.72
CA ARG A 4 -4.35 -3.61 15.87
C ARG A 4 -3.80 -2.45 16.68
N THR A 5 -2.62 -1.96 16.30
CA THR A 5 -2.00 -0.81 16.96
C THR A 5 -2.76 0.48 16.64
N LYS A 6 -2.99 1.34 17.63
CA LYS A 6 -3.48 2.70 17.41
C LYS A 6 -2.35 3.57 16.89
N ARG A 7 -2.53 4.13 15.70
CA ARG A 7 -1.56 4.98 14.99
C ARG A 7 -2.10 6.40 14.88
N ALA A 8 -1.19 7.38 14.84
CA ALA A 8 -1.52 8.76 14.52
C ALA A 8 -1.46 8.96 13.00
N CYS A 9 -2.46 9.60 12.43
CA CYS A 9 -2.42 10.01 11.02
C CYS A 9 -1.35 11.09 10.83
N ILE A 10 -0.49 10.94 9.83
CA ILE A 10 0.54 11.96 9.53
C ILE A 10 -0.09 13.32 9.17
N ASP A 11 -1.24 13.33 8.50
CA ASP A 11 -1.85 14.57 7.99
C ASP A 11 -2.68 15.31 9.03
N CYS A 12 -3.43 14.58 9.86
CA CYS A 12 -4.41 15.17 10.77
C CYS A 12 -4.22 14.81 12.24
N GLY A 13 -3.21 14.00 12.57
CA GLY A 13 -2.93 13.54 13.93
C GLY A 13 -3.98 12.58 14.53
N LYS A 14 -5.14 12.40 13.88
CA LYS A 14 -6.24 11.58 14.41
C LYS A 14 -5.80 10.12 14.63
N ALA A 15 -6.30 9.54 15.72
CA ALA A 15 -6.09 8.15 16.04
C ALA A 15 -6.90 7.23 15.12
N PHE A 16 -6.24 6.23 14.55
CA PHE A 16 -6.89 5.18 13.78
C PHE A 16 -6.22 3.82 14.03
N TYR A 17 -6.95 2.74 13.76
CA TYR A 17 -6.40 1.39 13.79
C TYR A 17 -5.91 0.98 12.41
N GLY A 18 -4.70 0.45 12.34
CA GLY A 18 -4.09 0.05 11.07
C GLY A 18 -2.90 -0.87 11.23
N ASP A 19 -2.48 -1.45 10.11
CA ASP A 19 -1.25 -2.23 10.04
C ASP A 19 -0.03 -1.31 10.09
N LEU A 20 1.17 -1.90 10.22
CA LEU A 20 2.44 -1.16 10.38
C LEU A 20 2.67 -0.12 9.27
N ASP A 21 2.25 -0.43 8.05
CA ASP A 21 2.48 0.41 6.87
C ASP A 21 1.32 1.39 6.59
N LYS A 22 0.24 1.37 7.39
CA LYS A 22 -0.86 2.32 7.26
C LYS A 22 -0.49 3.60 8.01
N LEU A 23 -0.27 4.68 7.26
CA LEU A 23 0.20 5.98 7.77
C LEU A 23 -0.90 7.04 7.90
N TYR A 24 -2.03 6.84 7.21
CA TYR A 24 -3.12 7.80 7.13
C TYR A 24 -4.43 7.17 7.60
N CYS A 25 -5.30 7.99 8.20
CA CYS A 25 -6.68 7.61 8.42
C CYS A 25 -7.43 7.47 7.07
N ASP A 26 -8.57 6.78 7.07
CA ASP A 26 -9.28 6.46 5.83
C ASP A 26 -9.72 7.71 5.06
N GLU A 27 -10.10 8.78 5.77
CA GLU A 27 -10.48 10.06 5.16
C GLU A 27 -9.29 10.77 4.48
N CYS A 28 -8.15 10.89 5.16
CA CYS A 28 -6.95 11.48 4.56
C CYS A 28 -6.41 10.62 3.40
N ALA A 29 -6.48 9.29 3.53
CA ALA A 29 -6.10 8.37 2.46
C ALA A 29 -7.00 8.52 1.22
N LYS A 30 -8.32 8.68 1.40
CA LYS A 30 -9.27 8.94 0.30
C LYS A 30 -8.97 10.28 -0.38
N LYS A 31 -8.77 11.35 0.39
CA LYS A 31 -8.45 12.69 -0.16
C LYS A 31 -7.17 12.68 -1.00
N ARG A 32 -6.13 11.95 -0.57
CA ARG A 32 -4.90 11.78 -1.36
C ARG A 32 -5.13 10.98 -2.66
N LYS A 33 -6.11 10.08 -2.67
CA LYS A 33 -6.44 9.24 -3.83
C LYS A 33 -7.37 9.93 -4.83
N SER A 34 -8.17 10.92 -4.44
CA SER A 34 -9.14 11.57 -5.33
C SER A 34 -8.51 12.44 -6.42
N ASP A 35 -7.27 12.90 -6.23
CA ASP A 35 -6.53 13.74 -7.18
C ASP A 35 -5.72 12.92 -8.20
N VAL A 36 -6.40 12.11 -9.02
CA VAL A 36 -5.76 11.30 -10.08
C VAL A 36 -5.54 12.11 -11.37
N MET A 37 -6.43 13.06 -11.63
CA MET A 37 -6.39 13.92 -12.82
C MET A 37 -5.61 15.18 -12.50
N ARG A 38 -4.50 15.40 -13.20
CA ARG A 38 -3.65 16.58 -13.02
C ARG A 38 -3.43 17.27 -14.34
N ILE A 39 -3.17 18.57 -14.28
CA ILE A 39 -2.70 19.34 -15.44
C ILE A 39 -1.31 18.82 -15.81
N ARG A 40 -1.14 18.42 -17.08
CA ARG A 40 0.08 17.86 -17.64
C ARG A 40 0.38 18.51 -18.97
N THR A 41 1.66 18.57 -19.30
CA THR A 41 2.16 19.12 -20.55
C THR A 41 2.27 18.02 -21.60
N CYS A 42 1.72 18.27 -22.79
CA CYS A 42 1.80 17.32 -23.91
C CYS A 42 3.24 17.21 -24.44
N LYS A 43 3.78 15.99 -24.54
CA LYS A 43 5.14 15.74 -25.04
C LYS A 43 5.37 16.06 -26.53
N MET A 44 4.31 16.23 -27.33
CA MET A 44 4.45 16.57 -28.76
C MET A 44 4.23 18.05 -29.05
N CYS A 45 3.22 18.67 -28.44
CA CYS A 45 2.81 20.04 -28.77
C CYS A 45 2.97 21.04 -27.62
N GLY A 46 3.41 20.61 -26.43
CA GLY A 46 3.59 21.48 -25.27
C GLY A 46 2.31 21.97 -24.58
N ALA A 47 1.13 21.72 -25.15
CA ALA A 47 -0.14 22.18 -24.56
C ALA A 47 -0.42 21.55 -23.19
N GLU A 48 -0.99 22.34 -22.28
CA GLU A 48 -1.49 21.87 -21.00
C GLU A 48 -2.85 21.18 -21.18
N PHE A 49 -3.01 20.02 -20.55
CA PHE A 49 -4.25 19.27 -20.59
C PHE A 49 -4.46 18.50 -19.28
N SER A 50 -5.72 18.26 -18.92
CA SER A 50 -6.06 17.42 -17.77
C SER A 50 -5.91 15.94 -18.13
N GLY A 51 -5.06 15.22 -17.39
CA GLY A 51 -4.74 13.83 -17.70
C GLY A 51 -4.40 12.99 -16.46
N GLY A 52 -4.70 11.70 -16.55
CA GLY A 52 -4.31 10.72 -15.53
C GLY A 52 -2.79 10.49 -15.47
N PRO A 53 -2.29 9.66 -14.53
CA PRO A 53 -0.86 9.52 -14.25
C PRO A 53 0.02 9.08 -15.43
N ARG A 54 -0.57 8.37 -16.40
CA ARG A 54 0.11 7.84 -17.60
C ARG A 54 -0.27 8.59 -18.88
N ALA A 55 -0.99 9.72 -18.78
CA ALA A 55 -1.34 10.52 -19.94
C ALA A 55 -0.16 11.40 -20.35
N PHE A 56 0.40 11.16 -21.53
CA PHE A 56 1.56 11.89 -22.05
C PHE A 56 1.24 12.89 -23.17
N TYR A 57 0.04 12.79 -23.76
CA TYR A 57 -0.36 13.55 -24.95
C TYR A 57 -1.78 14.07 -24.79
N CYS A 58 -2.05 15.26 -25.32
CA CYS A 58 -3.40 15.80 -25.42
C CYS A 58 -4.25 14.97 -26.40
N THR A 59 -5.57 15.19 -26.40
CA THR A 59 -6.54 14.45 -27.24
C THR A 59 -6.18 14.47 -28.73
N ASN A 60 -5.84 15.64 -29.28
CA ASN A 60 -5.48 15.80 -30.70
C ASN A 60 -4.19 15.03 -31.03
N CYS A 61 -3.16 15.21 -30.22
CA CYS A 61 -1.87 14.52 -30.37
C CYS A 61 -2.00 12.99 -30.24
N ARG A 62 -2.94 12.51 -29.41
CA ARG A 62 -3.21 11.08 -29.24
C ARG A 62 -3.76 10.43 -30.49
N VAL A 63 -4.61 11.13 -31.24
CA VAL A 63 -5.16 10.64 -32.52
C VAL A 63 -4.04 10.44 -33.54
N ILE A 64 -3.13 11.41 -33.65
CA ILE A 64 -1.96 11.33 -34.55
C ILE A 64 -1.10 10.11 -34.18
N ARG A 65 -0.75 9.96 -32.90
CA ARG A 65 0.06 8.83 -32.42
C ARG A 65 -0.61 7.48 -32.64
N LYS A 66 -1.95 7.42 -32.51
CA LYS A 66 -2.72 6.21 -32.79
C LYS A 66 -2.60 5.84 -34.28
N ARG A 67 -2.82 6.80 -35.18
CA ARG A 67 -2.68 6.60 -36.64
C ARG A 67 -1.27 6.13 -37.01
N ASP A 68 -0.24 6.76 -36.45
CA ASP A 68 1.16 6.36 -36.68
C ASP A 68 1.43 4.93 -36.20
N SER A 69 0.92 4.57 -35.02
CA SER A 69 1.06 3.22 -34.47
C SER A 69 0.36 2.17 -35.35
N GLU A 70 -0.83 2.49 -35.84
CA GLU A 70 -1.59 1.61 -36.74
C GLU A 70 -0.93 1.47 -38.11
N LYS A 71 -0.31 2.55 -38.63
CA LYS A 71 0.48 2.51 -39.87
C LYS A 71 1.69 1.58 -39.70
N ARG A 72 2.48 1.76 -38.63
CA ARG A 72 3.62 0.89 -38.34
C ARG A 72 3.23 -0.57 -38.13
N HIS A 73 2.08 -0.82 -37.50
CA HIS A 73 1.57 -2.18 -37.32
C HIS A 73 1.21 -2.83 -38.68
N ARG A 74 0.57 -2.07 -39.58
CA ARG A 74 0.26 -2.53 -40.94
C ARG A 74 1.52 -2.82 -41.75
N GLU A 75 2.54 -1.95 -41.68
CA GLU A 75 3.81 -2.12 -42.39
C GLU A 75 4.63 -3.32 -41.89
N LYS A 76 4.67 -3.55 -40.56
CA LYS A 76 5.44 -4.66 -39.98
C LYS A 76 4.79 -6.03 -40.14
N GLY A 77 3.46 -6.09 -40.32
CA GLY A 77 2.72 -7.35 -40.39
C GLY A 77 2.77 -8.18 -39.10
N THR A 78 2.27 -9.42 -39.16
CA THR A 78 2.27 -10.36 -38.03
C THR A 78 3.62 -11.05 -37.90
N ALA A 79 4.37 -10.70 -36.86
CA ALA A 79 5.72 -11.23 -36.62
C ALA A 79 5.78 -12.76 -36.40
N ARG A 80 4.67 -13.41 -36.00
CA ARG A 80 4.62 -14.85 -35.72
C ARG A 80 3.35 -15.46 -36.34
N PRO A 81 3.46 -16.14 -37.50
CA PRO A 81 2.30 -16.75 -38.16
C PRO A 81 1.80 -17.96 -37.34
N ILE A 82 0.48 -18.14 -37.31
CA ILE A 82 -0.17 -19.30 -36.68
C ILE A 82 0.24 -20.57 -37.44
N GLY A 83 0.54 -21.64 -36.71
CA GLY A 83 0.98 -22.92 -37.28
C GLY A 83 2.50 -23.03 -37.50
N SER A 84 3.27 -21.96 -37.30
CA SER A 84 4.74 -22.03 -37.30
C SER A 84 5.29 -22.74 -36.07
N VAL A 85 6.48 -23.33 -36.18
CA VAL A 85 7.22 -23.92 -35.06
C VAL A 85 8.07 -22.84 -34.39
N ALA A 86 7.97 -22.72 -33.06
CA ALA A 86 8.77 -21.81 -32.25
C ALA A 86 9.37 -22.53 -31.04
N LYS A 87 10.46 -22.00 -30.50
CA LYS A 87 11.10 -22.52 -29.27
C LYS A 87 10.52 -21.84 -28.04
N CYS A 88 10.23 -22.62 -27.00
CA CYS A 88 9.73 -22.13 -25.72
C CYS A 88 10.79 -21.27 -25.03
N GLU A 89 10.44 -20.05 -24.60
CA GLU A 89 11.35 -19.16 -23.88
C GLU A 89 11.78 -19.70 -22.50
N TRP A 90 11.07 -20.70 -21.97
CA TRP A 90 11.36 -21.30 -20.65
C TRP A 90 12.14 -22.61 -20.76
N CYS A 91 11.59 -23.64 -21.40
CA CYS A 91 12.19 -24.96 -21.49
C CYS A 91 12.98 -25.22 -22.78
N GLY A 92 12.92 -24.31 -23.76
CA GLY A 92 13.61 -24.46 -25.05
C GLY A 92 12.96 -25.43 -26.04
N VAL A 93 11.96 -26.21 -25.62
CA VAL A 93 11.26 -27.20 -26.48
C VAL A 93 10.50 -26.51 -27.61
N GLU A 94 10.50 -27.14 -28.79
CA GLU A 94 9.76 -26.68 -29.95
C GLU A 94 8.26 -26.94 -29.81
N TYR A 95 7.45 -25.97 -30.23
CA TYR A 95 5.99 -26.07 -30.18
C TYR A 95 5.35 -25.37 -31.37
N VAL A 96 4.14 -25.80 -31.73
CA VAL A 96 3.33 -25.16 -32.78
C VAL A 96 2.63 -23.94 -32.20
N VAL A 97 2.81 -22.79 -32.82
CA VAL A 97 2.24 -21.51 -32.39
C VAL A 97 0.75 -21.47 -32.72
N ASN A 98 -0.09 -21.46 -31.68
CA ASN A 98 -1.54 -21.34 -31.81
C ASN A 98 -2.02 -19.89 -31.67
N SER A 99 -1.18 -19.01 -31.10
CA SER A 99 -1.48 -17.59 -30.90
C SER A 99 -0.24 -16.74 -31.11
N GLY A 100 -0.39 -15.59 -31.77
CA GLY A 100 0.73 -14.66 -32.03
C GLY A 100 1.40 -14.09 -30.76
N ARG A 101 0.77 -14.24 -29.59
CA ARG A 101 1.34 -13.84 -28.28
C ARG A 101 1.90 -15.02 -27.47
N GLN A 102 1.79 -16.25 -27.97
CA GLN A 102 2.23 -17.44 -27.27
C GLN A 102 3.76 -17.50 -27.23
N LYS A 103 4.34 -17.45 -26.04
CA LYS A 103 5.79 -17.52 -25.80
C LYS A 103 6.27 -18.87 -25.28
N TYR A 104 5.34 -19.68 -24.79
CA TYR A 104 5.62 -20.91 -24.07
C TYR A 104 4.87 -22.09 -24.70
N CYS A 105 5.45 -23.28 -24.59
CA CYS A 105 4.86 -24.50 -25.13
C CYS A 105 3.65 -25.01 -24.33
N SER A 106 3.61 -24.71 -23.02
CA SER A 106 2.54 -25.15 -22.11
C SER A 106 2.20 -24.07 -21.07
N ASP A 107 1.02 -24.22 -20.46
CA ASP A 107 0.56 -23.35 -19.36
C ASP A 107 1.47 -23.45 -18.13
N GLU A 108 2.06 -24.62 -17.88
CA GLU A 108 3.03 -24.82 -16.80
C GLU A 108 4.29 -24.00 -17.02
N CYS A 109 4.89 -24.08 -18.21
CA CYS A 109 6.05 -23.27 -18.58
C CYS A 109 5.75 -21.76 -18.50
N GLN A 110 4.56 -21.36 -18.93
CA GLN A 110 4.12 -19.98 -18.80
C GLN A 110 4.02 -19.54 -17.35
N ARG A 111 3.42 -20.36 -16.49
CA ARG A 111 3.28 -20.06 -15.07
C ARG A 111 4.64 -19.93 -14.39
N GLU A 112 5.55 -20.87 -14.62
CA GLU A 112 6.89 -20.85 -14.02
C GLU A 112 7.70 -19.64 -14.49
N ALA A 113 7.73 -19.37 -15.79
CA ALA A 113 8.43 -18.22 -16.34
C ALA A 113 7.89 -16.89 -15.80
N VAL A 114 6.56 -16.76 -15.68
CA VAL A 114 5.93 -15.56 -15.10
C VAL A 114 6.28 -15.41 -13.62
N LEU A 115 6.30 -16.51 -12.85
CA LEU A 115 6.69 -16.47 -11.45
C LEU A 115 8.15 -16.04 -11.29
N GLU A 116 9.05 -16.57 -12.12
CA GLU A 116 10.46 -16.21 -12.09
C GLU A 116 10.68 -14.73 -12.46
N TRP A 117 10.05 -14.28 -13.55
CA TRP A 117 10.05 -12.87 -13.92
C TRP A 117 9.50 -11.97 -12.81
N GLN A 118 8.43 -12.39 -12.12
CA GLN A 118 7.89 -11.63 -10.99
C GLN A 118 8.86 -11.54 -9.81
N ARG A 119 9.64 -12.59 -9.54
CA ARG A 119 10.66 -12.59 -8.47
C ARG A 119 11.77 -11.60 -8.80
N ASP A 120 12.38 -11.74 -9.99
CA ASP A 120 13.44 -10.85 -10.47
C ASP A 120 12.95 -9.39 -10.52
N HIS A 121 11.81 -9.14 -11.16
CA HIS A 121 11.29 -7.80 -11.34
C HIS A 121 10.99 -7.11 -10.00
N LYS A 122 10.42 -7.84 -9.02
CA LYS A 122 10.17 -7.28 -7.68
C LYS A 122 11.46 -7.02 -6.92
N GLN A 123 12.44 -7.92 -7.02
CA GLN A 123 13.74 -7.74 -6.38
C GLN A 123 14.45 -6.51 -6.95
N ARG A 124 14.59 -6.43 -8.28
CA ARG A 124 15.19 -5.30 -8.96
C ARG A 124 14.48 -3.99 -8.68
N TYR A 125 13.16 -3.97 -8.77
CA TYR A 125 12.38 -2.78 -8.47
C TYR A 125 12.61 -2.28 -7.04
N ASN A 126 12.66 -3.18 -6.05
CA ASN A 126 12.92 -2.78 -4.66
C ASN A 126 14.30 -2.14 -4.48
N ILE A 127 15.32 -2.65 -5.18
CA ILE A 127 16.70 -2.14 -5.16
C ILE A 127 16.76 -0.79 -5.89
N GLU A 128 16.39 -0.75 -7.19
CA GLU A 128 16.51 0.44 -8.05
C GLU A 128 15.71 1.64 -7.51
N SER A 129 14.53 1.39 -6.94
CA SER A 129 13.67 2.46 -6.44
C SER A 129 13.97 2.89 -5.00
N GLY A 130 14.79 2.13 -4.25
CA GLY A 130 15.00 2.30 -2.81
C GLY A 130 13.70 2.22 -1.99
N GLN A 131 12.68 1.49 -2.47
CA GLN A 131 11.38 1.41 -1.78
C GLN A 131 11.52 0.83 -0.37
N TYR A 132 12.44 -0.12 -0.17
CA TYR A 132 12.67 -0.76 1.12
C TYR A 132 13.16 0.23 2.16
N ASP A 133 14.16 1.05 1.83
CA ASP A 133 14.73 2.05 2.75
C ASP A 133 13.72 3.15 3.06
N LYS A 134 13.02 3.66 2.04
CA LYS A 134 11.91 4.62 2.20
C LYS A 134 10.83 4.10 3.13
N LYS A 135 10.58 2.78 3.12
CA LYS A 135 9.60 2.14 3.99
C LYS A 135 10.09 2.06 5.43
N ILE A 136 11.35 1.73 5.65
CA ILE A 136 11.98 1.73 6.99
C ILE A 136 11.95 3.14 7.58
N GLU A 137 12.36 4.14 6.80
CA GLU A 137 12.38 5.54 7.22
C GLU A 137 10.98 6.02 7.63
N LYS A 138 9.96 5.74 6.81
CA LYS A 138 8.55 6.04 7.15
C LYS A 138 8.08 5.35 8.42
N ARG A 139 8.54 4.12 8.69
CA ARG A 139 8.19 3.39 9.93
C ARG A 139 8.81 4.06 11.15
N LYS A 140 10.09 4.46 11.06
CA LYS A 140 10.80 5.23 12.10
C LYS A 140 10.10 6.56 12.38
N ASN A 141 9.62 7.25 11.36
CA ASN A 141 8.92 8.52 11.54
C ASN A 141 7.45 8.36 11.95
N SER A 142 6.91 7.13 11.98
CA SER A 142 5.50 6.91 12.29
C SER A 142 5.23 6.94 13.80
N LEU A 143 4.25 7.75 14.19
CA LEU A 143 3.81 7.90 15.58
C LEU A 143 2.65 6.96 15.91
N LYS A 144 2.71 6.39 17.10
CA LYS A 144 1.65 5.59 17.72
C LYS A 144 0.91 6.43 18.75
N ILE A 145 -0.32 6.05 19.06
CA ILE A 145 -1.13 6.71 20.08
C ILE A 145 -1.36 5.75 21.23
N CYS A 146 -1.01 6.19 22.43
CA CYS A 146 -1.17 5.38 23.62
C CYS A 146 -2.66 5.13 23.90
N VAL A 147 -3.06 3.87 24.03
CA VAL A 147 -4.47 3.50 24.31
C VAL A 147 -4.92 4.03 25.68
N TYR A 148 -4.01 4.09 26.66
CA TYR A 148 -4.32 4.58 28.00
C TYR A 148 -4.38 6.10 28.03
N CYS A 149 -3.26 6.79 27.79
CA CYS A 149 -3.16 8.24 27.98
C CYS A 149 -3.43 9.10 26.73
N GLY A 150 -3.52 8.51 25.54
CA GLY A 150 -3.75 9.27 24.30
C GLY A 150 -2.53 10.00 23.74
N LYS A 151 -1.41 10.05 24.46
CA LYS A 151 -0.16 10.70 23.99
C LYS A 151 0.40 10.01 22.74
N GLN A 152 0.94 10.82 21.83
CA GLN A 152 1.69 10.35 20.67
C GLN A 152 3.10 9.93 21.10
N PHE A 153 3.56 8.76 20.63
CA PHE A 153 4.88 8.25 20.98
C PHE A 153 5.47 7.40 19.84
N HIS A 154 6.80 7.31 19.80
CA HIS A 154 7.51 6.42 18.90
C HIS A 154 7.86 5.09 19.59
N SER A 155 7.84 3.99 18.83
CA SER A 155 8.28 2.69 19.31
C SER A 155 8.46 1.75 18.12
N ASP A 156 9.51 0.94 18.13
CA ASP A 156 9.72 -0.12 17.14
C ASP A 156 8.91 -1.38 17.44
N VAL A 157 8.56 -1.59 18.71
CA VAL A 157 7.83 -2.78 19.18
C VAL A 157 6.32 -2.62 18.90
N ALA A 158 5.61 -3.72 18.70
CA ALA A 158 4.16 -3.75 18.52
C ALA A 158 3.38 -3.45 19.83
N THR A 159 3.73 -2.38 20.55
CA THR A 159 3.04 -1.90 21.75
C THR A 159 2.03 -0.81 21.42
N ASN A 160 0.95 -0.79 22.20
CA ASN A 160 -0.12 0.21 22.17
C ASN A 160 -0.01 1.23 23.32
N LEU A 161 1.03 1.12 24.15
CA LEU A 161 1.18 1.86 25.39
C LEU A 161 2.57 2.48 25.43
N CYS A 162 2.64 3.74 25.87
CA CYS A 162 3.86 4.56 25.82
C CYS A 162 4.81 4.36 27.00
N SER A 163 4.31 3.92 28.15
CA SER A 163 5.09 3.80 29.40
C SER A 163 4.62 2.63 30.25
N ASP A 164 5.45 2.20 31.20
CA ASP A 164 5.10 1.11 32.12
C ASP A 164 3.96 1.47 33.06
N TYR A 165 3.80 2.75 33.40
CA TYR A 165 2.61 3.24 34.10
C TYR A 165 1.34 2.95 33.27
N CYS A 166 1.30 3.38 32.01
CA CYS A 166 0.18 3.13 31.11
C CYS A 166 -0.04 1.63 30.91
N ARG A 167 1.03 0.83 30.84
CA ARG A 167 0.98 -0.64 30.72
C ARG A 167 0.30 -1.28 31.91
N ARG A 168 0.69 -0.93 33.14
CA ARG A 168 0.11 -1.46 34.38
C ARG A 168 -1.36 -1.08 34.53
N LYS A 169 -1.69 0.21 34.35
CA LYS A 169 -3.07 0.69 34.49
C LYS A 169 -4.00 0.12 33.42
N GLN A 170 -3.56 0.03 32.16
CA GLN A 170 -4.35 -0.62 31.11
C GLN A 170 -4.54 -2.12 31.39
N LYS A 171 -3.52 -2.82 31.91
CA LYS A 171 -3.64 -4.22 32.32
C LYS A 171 -4.68 -4.39 33.42
N GLN A 172 -4.68 -3.51 34.43
CA GLN A 172 -5.70 -3.51 35.49
C GLN A 172 -7.12 -3.37 34.93
N ILE A 173 -7.34 -2.42 34.01
CA ILE A 173 -8.63 -2.24 33.33
C ILE A 173 -9.02 -3.52 32.56
N HIS A 174 -8.10 -4.09 31.79
CA HIS A 174 -8.36 -5.31 31.01
C HIS A 174 -8.74 -6.51 31.89
N MET A 175 -8.06 -6.68 33.03
CA MET A 175 -8.37 -7.75 33.99
C MET A 175 -9.76 -7.55 34.58
N ARG A 176 -10.07 -6.34 35.10
CA ARG A 176 -11.40 -6.05 35.68
C ARG A 176 -12.54 -6.19 34.67
N VAL A 177 -12.33 -5.78 33.42
CA VAL A 177 -13.31 -5.99 32.33
C VAL A 177 -13.53 -7.49 32.07
N SER A 178 -12.47 -8.30 32.15
CA SER A 178 -12.58 -9.76 31.97
C SER A 178 -13.32 -10.41 33.14
N ASP A 179 -13.07 -9.95 34.37
CA ASP A 179 -13.73 -10.45 35.57
C ASP A 179 -15.22 -10.07 35.59
N ALA A 180 -15.57 -8.85 35.16
CA ALA A 180 -16.95 -8.43 34.98
C ALA A 180 -17.72 -9.31 34.00
N LYS A 181 -17.08 -9.67 32.88
CA LYS A 181 -17.66 -10.60 31.90
C LYS A 181 -17.89 -12.00 32.46
N ARG A 182 -17.15 -12.38 33.51
CA ARG A 182 -17.32 -13.63 34.26
C ARG A 182 -18.34 -13.50 35.41
N GLY A 183 -18.99 -12.34 35.57
CA GLY A 183 -19.99 -12.10 36.60
C GLY A 183 -19.44 -11.59 37.95
N VAL A 184 -18.14 -11.29 38.03
CA VAL A 184 -17.54 -10.74 39.26
C VAL A 184 -17.86 -9.24 39.36
N LYS A 185 -18.36 -8.79 40.52
CA LYS A 185 -18.53 -7.35 40.79
C LYS A 185 -17.16 -6.65 40.68
N SER A 186 -17.06 -5.73 39.74
CA SER A 186 -15.81 -5.05 39.42
C SER A 186 -16.01 -3.54 39.35
N ASN A 187 -15.13 -2.80 39.99
CA ASN A 187 -15.14 -1.33 39.95
C ASN A 187 -14.43 -0.81 38.68
N ILE A 188 -15.05 -1.01 37.51
CA ILE A 188 -14.50 -0.57 36.22
C ILE A 188 -14.64 0.94 36.06
N GLU A 189 -15.74 1.51 36.55
CA GLU A 189 -16.05 2.94 36.39
C GLU A 189 -15.00 3.82 37.04
N GLN A 190 -14.57 3.51 38.27
CA GLN A 190 -13.50 4.25 38.93
C GLN A 190 -12.18 4.22 38.13
N LEU A 191 -11.80 3.06 37.58
CA LEU A 191 -10.58 2.96 36.76
C LEU A 191 -10.69 3.71 35.43
N MET A 192 -11.90 3.79 34.85
CA MET A 192 -12.15 4.60 33.66
C MET A 192 -12.08 6.09 33.97
N GLN A 193 -12.59 6.50 35.14
CA GLN A 193 -12.52 7.87 35.64
C GLN A 193 -11.06 8.29 35.87
N GLU A 194 -10.28 7.50 36.62
CA GLU A 194 -8.84 7.72 36.82
C GLU A 194 -8.09 7.90 35.49
N ARG A 195 -8.40 7.08 34.48
CA ARG A 195 -7.80 7.21 33.15
C ARG A 195 -8.18 8.53 32.50
N ASN A 196 -9.44 8.94 32.60
CA ASN A 196 -9.90 10.19 31.99
C ASN A 196 -9.29 11.41 32.69
N ASP A 197 -9.15 11.39 34.01
CA ASP A 197 -8.51 12.45 34.77
C ASP A 197 -7.02 12.55 34.42
N TYR A 198 -6.33 11.42 34.29
CA TYR A 198 -4.94 11.39 33.80
C TYR A 198 -4.79 11.91 32.36
N ARG A 199 -5.80 11.72 31.50
CA ARG A 199 -5.80 12.30 30.15
C ARG A 199 -5.95 13.82 30.19
N LYS A 200 -6.81 14.34 31.07
CA LYS A 200 -6.99 15.79 31.26
C LYS A 200 -5.70 16.43 31.76
N SER A 201 -5.06 15.83 32.77
CA SER A 201 -3.79 16.35 33.30
C SER A 201 -2.66 16.38 32.28
N ILE A 202 -2.69 15.49 31.27
CA ILE A 202 -1.72 15.51 30.16
C ILE A 202 -2.09 16.52 29.07
N ALA A 203 -3.37 16.83 28.90
CA ALA A 203 -3.82 17.81 27.90
C ALA A 203 -3.64 19.26 28.38
N GLU A 204 -3.63 19.48 29.69
CA GLU A 204 -3.42 20.79 30.33
C GLU A 204 -1.94 21.19 30.47
N ASN A 205 -1.00 20.26 30.23
CA ASN A 205 0.44 20.47 30.23
C ASN A 205 1.03 20.32 28.83
#